data_AF-A0AAU8WF74-F1
#
_entry.id   AF-A0AAU8WF74-F1
#
_cell.length_a   1.000
_cell.length_b   1.000
_cell.length_c   1.000
_cell.angle_alpha   90.00
_cell.angle_beta   90.00
_cell.angle_gamma   90.00
#
_symmetry.space_group_name_H-M   'P 1'
#
loop_
_entity.id
_entity.type
_entity.pdbx_description
1 polymer ?
#
loop_
_entity_poly.entity_id
_entity_poly.type
_entity_poly.pdbx_seq_one_letter_code
_entity_poly.pdbx_strand_id
1 'polypeptide(L)'
;MDKPVLKDSMRLFEQLGRVKSRSMFGGFGIFVDETMFALVVNDTLHIRADDATIEKYKQQGYEPYVYKKRGFPVVTKYYALPEDCWSHPDSILNEARAALEVAKAERETQAQAKPDRLKDLPNLRLATERMLKKAGIETVESLQTLGSVEAYKAVQRTHTAEVSLELLWALEGAIEGKHWSVIPQNRRDELLRHL
;
A
#
# COMPACT_ATOMS: atom_id res chain seq x y z
N MET A 1 17.60 18.24 -18.34
CA MET A 1 18.23 16.98 -18.74
C MET A 1 17.15 16.12 -19.36
N ASP A 2 17.25 15.87 -20.65
CA ASP A 2 16.41 14.88 -21.31
C ASP A 2 16.61 13.53 -20.62
N LYS A 3 15.51 12.83 -20.34
CA LYS A 3 15.52 11.49 -19.75
C LYS A 3 15.14 10.50 -20.86
N PRO A 4 16.10 10.15 -21.74
CA PRO A 4 15.81 9.36 -22.94
C PRO A 4 15.14 8.04 -22.56
N VAL A 5 15.69 7.34 -21.57
CA VAL A 5 15.16 6.05 -21.09
C VAL A 5 13.70 6.14 -20.64
N LEU A 6 13.32 7.20 -19.93
CA LEU A 6 11.91 7.39 -19.53
C LEU A 6 11.01 7.62 -20.74
N LYS A 7 11.43 8.49 -21.66
CA LYS A 7 10.65 8.83 -22.85
C LYS A 7 10.49 7.62 -23.77
N ASP A 8 11.57 6.88 -24.00
CA ASP A 8 11.59 5.69 -24.85
C ASP A 8 10.77 4.56 -24.22
N SER A 9 10.87 4.38 -22.90
CA SER A 9 10.05 3.41 -22.16
C SER A 9 8.57 3.75 -22.28
N MET A 10 8.20 5.01 -22.05
CA MET A 10 6.81 5.45 -22.14
C MET A 10 6.26 5.20 -23.54
N ARG A 11 7.02 5.55 -24.59
CA ARG A 11 6.63 5.32 -25.98
C ARG A 11 6.46 3.84 -26.31
N LEU A 12 7.39 2.99 -25.88
CA LEU A 12 7.31 1.54 -26.09
C LEU A 12 6.04 0.96 -25.47
N PHE A 13 5.69 1.41 -24.26
CA PHE A 13 4.57 0.91 -23.49
C PHE A 13 3.20 1.49 -23.88
N GLU A 14 3.11 2.43 -24.82
CA GLU A 14 1.82 2.91 -25.37
C GLU A 14 1.01 1.76 -26.00
N GLN A 15 1.68 0.68 -26.43
CA GLN A 15 1.06 -0.55 -26.91
C GLN A 15 0.29 -1.33 -25.84
N LEU A 16 0.54 -1.05 -24.55
CA LEU A 16 -0.13 -1.70 -23.41
C LEU A 16 -1.35 -0.90 -22.92
N GLY A 17 -1.52 0.35 -23.39
CA GLY A 17 -2.62 1.22 -23.00
C GLY A 17 -2.17 2.66 -22.75
N ARG A 18 -3.00 3.44 -22.04
CA ARG A 18 -2.69 4.85 -21.76
C ARG A 18 -1.62 4.97 -20.67
N VAL A 19 -0.38 5.20 -21.11
CA VAL A 19 0.77 5.34 -20.22
C VAL A 19 0.76 6.67 -19.47
N LYS A 20 1.03 6.63 -18.17
CA LYS A 20 1.31 7.80 -17.33
C LYS A 20 2.60 7.58 -16.55
N SER A 21 3.27 8.67 -16.17
CA SER A 21 4.41 8.62 -15.26
C SER A 21 4.23 9.56 -14.07
N ARG A 22 4.79 9.18 -12.91
CA ARG A 22 4.82 10.01 -11.69
C ARG A 22 6.07 9.74 -10.86
N SER A 23 6.48 10.70 -10.03
CA SER A 23 7.62 10.54 -9.13
C SER A 23 7.37 9.39 -8.14
N MET A 24 8.21 8.37 -8.16
CA MET A 24 8.14 7.19 -7.29
C MET A 24 9.54 6.73 -6.91
N PHE A 25 9.78 6.48 -5.62
CA PHE A 25 11.02 5.86 -5.14
C PHE A 25 12.32 6.56 -5.60
N GLY A 26 12.30 7.89 -5.74
CA GLY A 26 13.44 8.66 -6.24
C GLY A 26 13.61 8.69 -7.77
N GLY A 27 12.77 7.96 -8.52
CA GLY A 27 12.72 7.96 -9.98
C GLY A 27 11.30 8.21 -10.51
N PHE A 28 10.98 7.58 -11.64
CA PHE A 28 9.70 7.72 -12.35
C PHE A 28 9.02 6.37 -12.46
N GLY A 29 7.93 6.20 -11.72
CA GLY A 29 7.07 5.04 -11.93
C GLY A 29 6.26 5.22 -13.21
N ILE A 30 6.08 4.13 -13.95
CA ILE A 30 5.30 4.06 -15.19
C ILE A 30 4.04 3.23 -14.94
N PHE A 31 2.91 3.73 -15.44
CA PHE A 31 1.57 3.26 -15.11
C PHE A 31 0.72 3.07 -16.36
N VAL A 32 -0.10 2.03 -16.36
CA VAL A 32 -1.26 1.85 -17.25
C VAL A 32 -2.47 1.56 -16.37
N ASP A 33 -3.61 2.21 -16.60
CA ASP A 33 -4.84 2.06 -15.80
C ASP A 33 -4.59 2.16 -14.29
N GLU A 34 -3.77 3.13 -13.89
CA GLU A 34 -3.33 3.38 -12.50
C GLU A 34 -2.51 2.26 -11.85
N THR A 35 -2.14 1.24 -12.62
CA THR A 35 -1.34 0.11 -12.17
C THR A 35 0.13 0.34 -12.53
N MET A 36 0.99 0.41 -11.51
CA MET A 36 2.44 0.54 -11.71
C MET A 36 3.04 -0.81 -12.08
N PHE A 37 3.78 -0.86 -13.19
CA PHE A 37 4.43 -2.07 -13.68
C PHE A 37 5.92 -1.87 -14.00
N ALA A 38 6.37 -0.62 -14.14
CA ALA A 38 7.79 -0.31 -14.39
C ALA A 38 8.25 0.94 -13.63
N LEU A 39 9.57 1.05 -13.44
CA LEU A 39 10.25 2.15 -12.76
C LEU A 39 11.50 2.54 -13.55
N VAL A 40 11.68 3.83 -13.85
CA VAL A 40 12.93 4.35 -14.38
C VAL A 40 13.64 5.12 -13.29
N VAL A 41 14.82 4.64 -12.90
CA VAL A 41 15.67 5.24 -11.87
C VAL A 41 17.13 4.94 -12.19
N ASN A 42 18.03 5.88 -11.89
CA ASN A 42 19.45 5.80 -12.25
C ASN A 42 19.67 5.52 -13.74
N ASP A 43 18.84 6.10 -14.61
CA ASP A 43 18.82 5.87 -16.07
C ASP A 43 18.68 4.41 -16.49
N THR A 44 18.12 3.56 -15.62
CA THR A 44 17.84 2.15 -15.89
C THR A 44 16.34 1.88 -15.82
N LEU A 45 15.83 1.12 -16.78
CA LEU A 45 14.46 0.62 -16.76
C LEU A 45 14.39 -0.61 -15.85
N HIS A 46 13.46 -0.57 -14.90
CA HIS A 46 13.17 -1.66 -14.00
C HIS A 46 11.74 -2.15 -14.21
N ILE A 47 11.54 -3.46 -14.16
CA ILE A 47 10.21 -4.11 -14.26
C ILE A 47 9.79 -4.62 -12.89
N ARG A 48 8.49 -4.50 -12.60
CA ARG A 48 7.89 -5.06 -11.39
C ARG A 48 7.89 -6.58 -11.46
N ALA A 49 8.50 -7.22 -10.47
CA ALA A 49 8.42 -8.65 -10.26
C ALA A 49 7.25 -8.97 -9.31
N ASP A 50 6.54 -10.06 -9.60
CA ASP A 50 5.57 -10.66 -8.68
C ASP A 50 6.28 -11.52 -7.61
N ASP A 51 5.52 -12.06 -6.66
CA ASP A 51 6.10 -12.80 -5.55
C ASP A 51 6.83 -14.08 -6.01
N ALA A 52 6.35 -14.75 -7.06
CA ALA A 52 7.00 -15.93 -7.64
C ALA A 52 8.33 -15.57 -8.33
N THR A 53 8.35 -14.48 -9.09
CA THR A 53 9.52 -13.96 -9.81
C THR A 53 10.56 -13.44 -8.83
N ILE A 54 10.13 -12.75 -7.77
CA ILE A 54 11.02 -12.31 -6.68
C ILE A 54 11.78 -13.48 -6.09
N GLU A 55 11.09 -14.60 -5.80
CA GLU A 55 11.73 -15.75 -5.18
C GLU A 55 12.74 -16.42 -6.12
N LYS A 56 12.40 -16.53 -7.42
CA LYS A 56 13.34 -16.99 -8.45
C LYS A 56 14.56 -16.08 -8.57
N TYR A 57 14.36 -14.77 -8.57
CA TYR A 57 15.43 -13.78 -8.67
C TYR A 57 16.38 -13.81 -7.48
N LYS A 58 15.85 -13.98 -6.26
CA LYS A 58 16.68 -14.19 -5.07
C LYS A 58 17.56 -15.43 -5.19
N GLN A 59 17.02 -16.55 -5.67
CA GLN A 59 17.79 -17.79 -5.86
C GLN A 59 18.91 -17.63 -6.90
N GLN A 60 18.73 -16.74 -7.87
CA GLN A 60 19.70 -16.42 -8.92
C GLN A 60 20.66 -15.27 -8.53
N GLY A 61 20.51 -14.67 -7.34
CA GLY A 61 21.35 -13.59 -6.85
C GLY A 61 21.02 -12.20 -7.43
N TYR A 62 19.86 -12.02 -8.05
CA TYR A 62 19.40 -10.70 -8.47
C TYR A 62 18.89 -9.90 -7.28
N GLU A 63 19.20 -8.61 -7.26
CA GLU A 63 18.77 -7.69 -6.21
C GLU A 63 17.69 -6.73 -6.71
N PRO A 64 16.64 -6.47 -5.90
CA PRO A 64 15.68 -5.43 -6.22
C PRO A 64 16.26 -4.04 -5.99
N TYR A 65 15.68 -3.04 -6.66
CA TYR A 65 15.99 -1.65 -6.36
C TYR A 65 15.60 -1.29 -4.92
N VAL A 66 16.56 -0.73 -4.17
CA VAL A 66 16.37 -0.29 -2.78
C VAL A 66 16.37 1.24 -2.72
N TYR A 67 15.22 1.81 -2.40
CA TYR A 67 15.06 3.26 -2.24
C TYR A 67 15.37 3.69 -0.80
N LYS A 68 16.18 4.73 -0.61
CA LYS A 68 16.45 5.30 0.72
C LYS A 68 15.56 6.51 0.99
N LYS A 69 14.66 6.42 1.97
CA LYS A 69 13.81 7.52 2.43
C LYS A 69 14.25 7.98 3.82
N ARG A 70 14.84 9.18 3.92
CA ARG A 70 15.34 9.76 5.20
C ARG A 70 16.26 8.78 5.97
N GLY A 71 17.17 8.12 5.26
CA GLY A 71 18.09 7.14 5.84
C GLY A 71 17.55 5.71 5.99
N PHE A 72 16.22 5.50 5.87
CA PHE A 72 15.63 4.16 5.97
C PHE A 72 15.52 3.48 4.59
N PRO A 73 15.99 2.24 4.44
CA PRO A 73 15.85 1.48 3.20
C PRO A 73 14.41 1.00 2.99
N VAL A 74 13.91 1.16 1.78
CA VAL A 74 12.64 0.64 1.27
C VAL A 74 12.97 -0.31 0.13
N VAL A 75 12.95 -1.61 0.41
CA VAL A 75 13.12 -2.66 -0.60
C VAL A 75 11.89 -2.66 -1.49
N THR A 76 12.08 -2.52 -2.80
CA THR A 76 10.97 -2.47 -3.76
C THR A 76 10.78 -3.81 -4.47
N LYS A 77 9.74 -3.93 -5.30
CA LYS A 77 9.52 -5.08 -6.19
C LYS A 77 10.08 -4.85 -7.60
N TYR A 78 10.94 -3.85 -7.82
CA TYR A 78 11.42 -3.48 -9.16
C TYR A 78 12.85 -3.97 -9.38
N TYR A 79 13.07 -4.71 -10.46
CA TYR A 79 14.37 -5.26 -10.84
C TYR A 79 14.85 -4.61 -12.14
N ALA A 80 16.11 -4.23 -12.18
CA ALA A 80 16.72 -3.63 -13.36
C ALA A 80 16.73 -4.63 -14.52
N LEU A 81 16.31 -4.18 -15.70
CA LEU A 81 16.57 -4.93 -16.93
C LEU A 81 18.06 -4.80 -17.31
N PRO A 82 18.62 -5.80 -18.00
CA PRO A 82 19.96 -5.71 -18.58
C PRO A 82 20.15 -4.47 -19.46
N GLU A 83 21.36 -3.91 -19.51
CA GLU A 83 21.64 -2.69 -20.29
C GLU A 83 21.35 -2.86 -21.79
N ASP A 84 21.56 -4.07 -22.32
CA ASP A 84 21.32 -4.47 -23.71
C ASP A 84 19.86 -4.79 -24.03
N CYS A 85 18.94 -4.66 -23.06
CA CYS A 85 17.52 -4.94 -23.27
C CYS A 85 16.92 -4.12 -24.44
N TRP A 86 17.42 -2.90 -24.67
CA TRP A 86 16.95 -2.01 -25.73
C TRP A 86 17.24 -2.53 -27.15
N SER A 87 18.15 -3.49 -27.31
CA SER A 87 18.35 -4.20 -28.58
C SER A 87 17.21 -5.17 -28.90
N HIS A 88 16.36 -5.51 -27.91
CA HIS A 88 15.25 -6.45 -28.01
C HIS A 88 13.96 -5.84 -27.43
N PRO A 89 13.40 -4.79 -28.07
CA PRO A 89 12.24 -4.06 -27.54
C PRO A 89 10.99 -4.95 -27.36
N ASP A 90 10.83 -6.00 -28.18
CA ASP A 90 9.74 -6.96 -28.03
C ASP A 90 9.85 -7.77 -26.74
N SER A 91 11.07 -8.13 -26.32
CA SER A 91 11.31 -8.79 -25.04
C SER A 91 10.95 -7.88 -23.87
N ILE A 92 11.34 -6.61 -23.91
CA ILE A 92 10.94 -5.61 -22.89
C ILE A 92 9.41 -5.50 -22.83
N LEU A 93 8.75 -5.43 -23.98
CA LEU A 93 7.29 -5.29 -24.04
C LEU A 93 6.58 -6.53 -23.47
N ASN A 94 7.09 -7.73 -23.73
CA ASN A 94 6.55 -8.98 -23.18
C ASN A 94 6.70 -9.05 -21.66
N GLU A 95 7.88 -8.71 -21.12
CA GLU A 95 8.11 -8.64 -19.68
C GLU A 95 7.21 -7.61 -19.01
N ALA A 96 7.08 -6.42 -19.62
CA ALA A 96 6.21 -5.36 -19.13
C ALA A 96 4.72 -5.76 -19.16
N ARG A 97 4.28 -6.48 -20.20
CA ARG A 97 2.91 -6.99 -20.30
C ARG A 97 2.64 -8.00 -19.18
N ALA A 98 3.53 -8.98 -18.98
CA ALA A 98 3.39 -9.96 -17.92
C ALA A 98 3.34 -9.30 -16.54
N ALA A 99 4.25 -8.35 -16.27
CA ALA A 99 4.27 -7.59 -15.03
C ALA A 99 3.00 -6.76 -14.82
N LEU A 100 2.46 -6.16 -15.89
CA LEU A 100 1.22 -5.38 -15.82
C LEU A 100 0.00 -6.26 -15.50
N GLU A 101 -0.14 -7.42 -16.16
CA GLU A 101 -1.25 -8.34 -15.92
C GLU A 101 -1.25 -8.85 -14.48
N VAL A 102 -0.10 -9.30 -13.97
CA VAL A 102 0.00 -9.74 -12.57
C VAL A 102 -0.28 -8.58 -11.61
N ALA A 103 0.27 -7.39 -11.90
CA ALA A 103 0.02 -6.22 -11.06
C ALA A 103 -1.46 -5.78 -11.05
N LYS A 104 -2.18 -5.95 -12.16
CA LYS A 104 -3.63 -5.69 -12.24
C LYS A 104 -4.40 -6.70 -11.39
N ALA A 105 -4.11 -8.00 -11.53
CA ALA A 105 -4.73 -9.05 -10.74
C ALA A 105 -4.46 -8.88 -9.22
N GLU A 106 -3.23 -8.53 -8.83
CA GLU A 106 -2.87 -8.20 -7.44
C GLU A 106 -3.70 -7.01 -6.92
N ARG A 107 -3.87 -5.95 -7.73
CA ARG A 107 -4.65 -4.77 -7.36
C ARG A 107 -6.13 -5.10 -7.18
N GLU A 108 -6.70 -5.90 -8.08
CA GLU A 108 -8.10 -6.34 -7.98
C GLU A 108 -8.33 -7.21 -6.75
N THR A 109 -7.43 -8.14 -6.47
CA THR A 109 -7.46 -8.98 -5.26
C THR A 109 -7.36 -8.12 -4.00
N GLN A 110 -6.46 -7.15 -3.97
CA GLN A 110 -6.30 -6.22 -2.84
C GLN A 110 -7.51 -5.28 -2.68
N ALA A 111 -8.16 -4.89 -3.77
CA ALA A 111 -9.38 -4.07 -3.71
C ALA A 111 -10.58 -4.86 -3.16
N GLN A 112 -10.61 -6.17 -3.36
CA GLN A 112 -11.66 -7.05 -2.84
C GLN A 112 -11.38 -7.57 -1.43
N ALA A 113 -10.11 -7.61 -1.02
CA ALA A 113 -9.73 -8.03 0.32
C ALA A 113 -10.24 -7.05 1.38
N LYS A 114 -10.88 -7.57 2.43
CA LYS A 114 -11.19 -6.77 3.61
C LYS A 114 -9.87 -6.32 4.26
N PRO A 115 -9.80 -5.09 4.81
CA PRO A 115 -8.62 -4.64 5.53
C PRO A 115 -8.34 -5.61 6.69
N ASP A 116 -7.21 -6.30 6.62
CA ASP A 116 -6.78 -7.28 7.63
C ASP A 116 -6.12 -6.60 8.84
N ARG A 117 -5.61 -5.37 8.64
CA ARG A 117 -4.95 -4.60 9.68
C ARG A 117 -5.84 -3.49 10.21
N LEU A 118 -5.76 -3.29 11.54
CA LEU A 118 -6.46 -2.21 12.24
C LEU A 118 -6.16 -0.83 11.64
N LYS A 119 -4.91 -0.53 11.28
CA LYS A 119 -4.55 0.78 10.70
C LYS A 119 -5.17 1.05 9.32
N ASP A 120 -5.70 0.01 8.66
CA ASP A 120 -6.29 0.09 7.32
C ASP A 120 -7.82 0.20 7.39
N LEU A 121 -8.41 0.09 8.59
CA LEU A 121 -9.80 0.45 8.82
C LEU A 121 -10.01 1.97 8.74
N PRO A 122 -11.23 2.44 8.38
CA PRO A 122 -11.58 3.85 8.39
C PRO A 122 -11.23 4.51 9.74
N ASN A 123 -10.78 5.76 9.70
CA ASN A 123 -10.45 6.58 10.87
C ASN A 123 -9.22 6.12 11.68
N LEU A 124 -8.72 4.90 11.48
CA LEU A 124 -7.58 4.38 12.23
C LEU A 124 -6.26 4.72 11.53
N ARG A 125 -5.22 4.87 12.35
CA ARG A 125 -3.83 5.13 11.90
C ARG A 125 -2.89 4.21 12.66
N LEU A 126 -1.63 4.18 12.23
CA LEU A 126 -0.58 3.39 12.89
C LEU A 126 -0.46 3.68 14.39
N ALA A 127 -0.65 4.94 14.81
CA ALA A 127 -0.63 5.32 16.22
C ALA A 127 -1.78 4.63 16.99
N THR A 128 -2.99 4.65 16.44
CA THR A 128 -4.16 3.98 17.03
C THR A 128 -4.01 2.46 17.03
N GLU A 129 -3.49 1.86 15.96
CA GLU A 129 -3.16 0.42 15.92
C GLU A 129 -2.20 0.04 17.06
N ARG A 130 -1.18 0.87 17.33
CA ARG A 130 -0.26 0.63 18.46
C ARG A 130 -0.95 0.73 19.82
N MET A 131 -1.86 1.69 20.00
CA MET A 131 -2.64 1.80 21.23
C MET A 131 -3.54 0.59 21.44
N LEU A 132 -4.25 0.16 20.40
CA LEU A 132 -5.11 -1.02 20.41
C LEU A 132 -4.30 -2.29 20.73
N LYS A 133 -3.16 -2.50 20.08
CA LYS A 133 -2.28 -3.64 20.35
C LYS A 133 -1.76 -3.64 21.79
N LYS A 134 -1.37 -2.48 22.32
CA LYS A 134 -0.99 -2.34 23.74
C LYS A 134 -2.15 -2.66 24.68
N ALA A 135 -3.38 -2.43 24.24
CA ALA A 135 -4.61 -2.79 24.93
C ALA A 135 -5.07 -4.24 24.71
N GLY A 136 -4.28 -5.08 24.03
CA GLY A 136 -4.59 -6.49 23.76
C GLY A 136 -5.51 -6.73 22.55
N ILE A 137 -5.78 -5.70 21.75
CA ILE A 137 -6.63 -5.76 20.55
C ILE A 137 -5.72 -5.79 19.33
N GLU A 138 -5.44 -7.00 18.85
CA GLU A 138 -4.42 -7.21 17.82
C GLU A 138 -4.97 -7.28 16.39
N THR A 139 -6.23 -7.70 16.23
CA THR A 139 -6.85 -7.98 14.94
C THR A 139 -8.15 -7.20 14.74
N VAL A 140 -8.54 -7.01 13.48
CA VAL A 140 -9.84 -6.40 13.12
C VAL A 140 -11.00 -7.20 13.71
N GLU A 141 -10.92 -8.52 13.69
CA GLU A 141 -11.91 -9.41 14.30
C GLU A 141 -12.04 -9.15 15.80
N SER A 142 -10.93 -9.10 16.54
CA SER A 142 -10.96 -8.83 17.99
C SER A 142 -11.58 -7.47 18.33
N LEU A 143 -11.34 -6.45 17.49
CA LEU A 143 -11.96 -5.13 17.64
C LEU A 143 -13.48 -5.21 17.40
N GLN A 144 -13.92 -5.92 16.35
CA GLN A 144 -15.34 -6.08 16.03
C GLN A 144 -16.08 -6.87 17.11
N THR A 145 -15.49 -7.96 17.62
CA THR A 145 -16.06 -8.77 18.70
C THR A 145 -16.16 -7.99 20.00
N LEU A 146 -15.12 -7.22 20.34
CA LEU A 146 -15.09 -6.44 21.58
C LEU A 146 -16.02 -5.22 21.53
N GLY A 147 -16.17 -4.60 20.36
CA GLY A 147 -16.95 -3.38 20.17
C GLY A 147 -16.17 -2.11 20.51
N SER A 148 -16.67 -0.96 20.04
CA SER A 148 -16.00 0.34 20.15
C SER A 148 -15.84 0.83 21.59
N VAL A 149 -16.87 0.64 22.43
CA VAL A 149 -16.89 1.08 23.84
C VAL A 149 -15.84 0.34 24.67
N GLU A 150 -15.84 -0.98 24.62
CA GLU A 150 -14.89 -1.78 25.41
C GLU A 150 -13.46 -1.66 24.88
N ALA A 151 -13.29 -1.50 23.56
CA ALA A 151 -12.00 -1.16 22.99
C ALA A 151 -11.49 0.20 23.48
N TYR A 152 -12.35 1.22 23.53
CA TYR A 152 -12.02 2.55 24.04
C TYR A 152 -11.59 2.48 25.52
N LYS A 153 -12.35 1.78 26.37
CA LYS A 153 -12.01 1.57 27.78
C LYS A 153 -10.69 0.81 27.95
N ALA A 154 -10.43 -0.20 27.12
CA ALA A 154 -9.17 -0.95 27.16
C ALA A 154 -7.97 -0.05 26.82
N VAL A 155 -8.11 0.85 25.86
CA VAL A 155 -7.10 1.86 25.55
C VAL A 155 -6.91 2.84 26.71
N GLN A 156 -7.98 3.34 27.32
CA GLN A 156 -7.89 4.23 28.50
C GLN A 156 -7.12 3.59 29.67
N ARG A 157 -7.30 2.29 29.91
CA ARG A 157 -6.59 1.57 31.00
C ARG A 157 -5.09 1.43 30.77
N THR A 158 -4.63 1.49 29.51
CA THR A 158 -3.24 1.18 29.13
C THR A 158 -2.47 2.40 28.61
N HIS A 159 -3.19 3.46 28.26
CA HIS A 159 -2.64 4.74 27.82
C HIS A 159 -2.45 5.67 29.02
N THR A 160 -1.31 6.34 29.08
CA THR A 160 -0.94 7.19 30.23
C THR A 160 -1.53 8.60 30.16
N ALA A 161 -1.93 9.03 28.96
CA ALA A 161 -2.55 10.34 28.73
C ALA A 161 -4.07 10.18 28.56
N GLU A 162 -4.79 11.29 28.70
CA GLU A 162 -6.22 11.34 28.43
C GLU A 162 -6.51 10.97 26.97
N VAL A 163 -7.47 10.08 26.78
CA VAL A 163 -7.90 9.59 25.47
C VAL A 163 -9.14 10.39 25.06
N SER A 164 -9.13 10.97 23.86
CA SER A 164 -10.25 11.79 23.39
C SER A 164 -11.47 10.96 23.00
N LEU A 165 -12.68 11.50 23.21
CA LEU A 165 -13.93 10.90 22.72
C LEU A 165 -13.96 10.72 21.20
N GLU A 166 -13.16 11.50 20.46
CA GLU A 166 -12.98 11.28 19.02
C GLU A 166 -12.45 9.87 18.72
N LEU A 167 -11.64 9.28 19.60
CA LEU A 167 -11.21 7.89 19.43
C LEU A 167 -12.40 6.93 19.49
N LEU A 168 -13.37 7.13 20.40
CA LEU A 168 -14.57 6.28 20.45
C LEU A 168 -15.33 6.35 19.13
N TRP A 169 -15.49 7.55 18.55
CA TRP A 169 -16.13 7.73 17.24
C TRP A 169 -15.31 7.10 16.13
N ALA A 170 -13.99 7.22 16.17
CA ALA A 170 -13.11 6.61 15.20
C ALA A 170 -13.21 5.08 15.23
N LEU A 171 -13.27 4.46 16.42
CA LEU A 171 -13.42 3.02 16.59
C LEU A 171 -14.79 2.52 16.11
N GLU A 172 -15.87 3.24 16.44
CA GLU A 172 -17.21 2.88 15.95
C GLU A 172 -17.28 2.98 14.41
N GLY A 173 -16.77 4.08 13.84
CA GLY A 173 -16.72 4.24 12.39
C GLY A 173 -15.84 3.18 11.71
N ALA A 174 -14.75 2.78 12.36
CA ALA A 174 -13.90 1.69 11.88
C ALA A 174 -14.65 0.36 11.80
N ILE A 175 -15.45 0.03 12.84
CA ILE A 175 -16.26 -1.19 12.89
C ILE A 175 -17.39 -1.15 11.87
N GLU A 176 -18.07 0.00 11.72
CA GLU A 176 -19.17 0.16 10.75
C GLU A 176 -18.70 0.33 9.29
N GLY A 177 -17.40 0.53 9.05
CA GLY A 177 -16.87 0.80 7.72
C GLY A 177 -17.16 2.22 7.20
N LYS A 178 -17.33 3.21 8.09
CA LYS A 178 -17.74 4.59 7.76
C LYS A 178 -16.79 5.62 8.38
N HIS A 179 -16.74 6.82 7.81
CA HIS A 179 -16.02 7.92 8.44
C HIS A 179 -16.74 8.34 9.75
N TRP A 180 -16.01 8.61 10.83
CA TRP A 180 -16.60 8.88 12.14
C TRP A 180 -17.54 10.11 12.17
N SER A 181 -17.34 11.05 11.25
CA SER A 181 -18.18 12.25 11.12
C SER A 181 -19.62 11.94 10.71
N VAL A 182 -19.89 10.78 10.09
CA VAL A 182 -21.25 10.39 9.66
C VAL A 182 -21.97 9.53 10.70
N ILE A 183 -21.35 9.26 11.85
CA ILE A 183 -22.01 8.55 12.96
C ILE A 183 -23.13 9.45 13.50
N PRO A 184 -24.40 9.00 13.43
CA PRO A 184 -25.55 9.78 13.90
C PRO A 184 -25.47 10.16 15.37
N GLN A 185 -26.02 11.32 15.75
CA GLN A 185 -25.96 11.81 17.13
C GLN A 185 -26.59 10.83 18.12
N ASN A 186 -27.71 10.20 17.78
CA ASN A 186 -28.36 9.19 18.64
C ASN A 186 -27.44 7.98 18.92
N ARG A 187 -26.63 7.55 17.94
CA ARG A 187 -25.64 6.49 18.15
C ARG A 187 -24.50 6.95 19.05
N ARG A 188 -24.06 8.20 18.90
CA ARG A 188 -23.07 8.80 19.82
C ARG A 188 -23.58 8.81 21.25
N ASP A 189 -24.81 9.27 21.46
CA ASP A 189 -25.43 9.35 22.78
C ASP A 189 -25.64 7.94 23.39
N GLU A 190 -25.93 6.92 22.58
CA GLU A 190 -25.96 5.53 23.02
C GLU A 190 -24.60 5.05 23.51
N LEU A 191 -23.54 5.25 22.73
CA LEU A 191 -22.19 4.83 23.10
C LEU A 191 -21.69 5.53 24.38
N LEU A 192 -22.00 6.83 24.55
CA LEU A 192 -21.65 7.56 25.78
C LEU A 192 -22.35 7.02 27.03
N ARG A 193 -23.56 6.48 26.91
CA ARG A 193 -24.26 5.85 28.04
C ARG A 193 -23.58 4.57 28.53
N HIS A 194 -22.71 3.99 27.72
CA HIS A 194 -21.96 2.78 28.04
C HIS A 194 -20.51 3.05 28.44
N LEU A 195 -20.03 4.30 28.41
CA LEU A 195 -18.72 4.69 28.95
C LEU A 195 -18.73 4.70 30.48
#